data_AF-H9FH95-F1
#
_entry.id   AF-H9FH95-F1
#
_cell.length_a   1.000
_cell.length_b   1.000
_cell.length_c   1.000
_cell.angle_alpha   90.00
_cell.angle_beta   90.00
_cell.angle_gamma   90.00
#
_symmetry.space_group_name_H-M   'P 1'
#
loop_
_entity.id
_entity.type
_entity.pdbx_description
1 polymer ?
#
loop_
_entity_poly.entity_id
_entity_poly.type
_entity_poly.pdbx_seq_one_letter_code
_entity_poly.pdbx_strand_id
1 'polypeptide(L)'
;TKRSVSTRSPHQLLSPSSFSPSATPSQKYNSRSNRGEVVTSFGSAQGVSWSGRGGAGNISLKVLGCPEVLTGSYKSMFQKLPDIREVLTCKIEELGSELKEHYKIEAFTPLLAPAQEPVTLLGQIGCDSNGKLNNKSVILEGDREHSSGAQIPVDLSELKEYSLFPGQV
;
A
#
# COMPACT_ATOMS: atom_id res chain seq x y z
N THR A 1 -45.87 -56.09 25.16
CA THR A 1 -44.55 -56.29 24.55
C THR A 1 -44.30 -55.25 23.48
N LYS A 2 -43.42 -54.26 23.75
CA LYS A 2 -42.49 -53.60 22.80
C LYS A 2 -41.83 -52.42 23.54
N ARG A 3 -40.61 -52.64 24.03
CA ARG A 3 -39.69 -51.57 24.46
C ARG A 3 -39.25 -50.82 23.21
N SER A 4 -39.55 -49.53 23.12
CA SER A 4 -38.88 -48.64 22.17
C SER A 4 -37.67 -48.04 22.88
N VAL A 5 -36.48 -48.47 22.46
CA VAL A 5 -35.20 -47.92 22.91
C VAL A 5 -35.05 -46.57 22.24
N SER A 6 -35.08 -45.50 23.02
CA SER A 6 -34.71 -44.16 22.56
C SER A 6 -33.22 -44.17 22.18
N THR A 7 -32.94 -44.34 20.89
CA THR A 7 -31.63 -44.08 20.31
C THR A 7 -31.37 -42.59 20.39
N ARG A 8 -30.62 -42.14 21.41
CA ARG A 8 -30.05 -40.81 21.44
C ARG A 8 -29.16 -40.65 20.21
N SER A 9 -29.57 -39.85 19.24
CA SER A 9 -28.66 -39.36 18.20
C SER A 9 -27.61 -38.47 18.89
N PRO A 10 -26.31 -38.59 18.55
CA PRO A 10 -25.30 -37.73 19.11
C PRO A 10 -25.33 -36.43 18.30
N HIS A 11 -26.35 -35.60 18.50
CA HIS A 11 -26.22 -34.19 18.16
C HIS A 11 -25.32 -33.56 19.22
N GLN A 12 -24.01 -33.81 19.12
CA GLN A 12 -23.03 -32.94 19.75
C GLN A 12 -23.24 -31.57 19.14
N LEU A 13 -23.83 -30.67 19.92
CA LEU A 13 -23.87 -29.25 19.64
C LEU A 13 -22.41 -28.79 19.54
N LEU A 14 -21.90 -28.67 18.32
CA LEU A 14 -20.59 -28.10 18.04
C LEU A 14 -20.67 -26.59 18.31
N SER A 15 -20.59 -26.22 19.58
CA SER A 15 -20.31 -24.84 19.97
C SER A 15 -18.78 -24.62 19.95
N PRO A 16 -18.28 -23.42 19.63
CA PRO A 16 -16.84 -23.13 19.64
C PRO A 16 -16.13 -23.43 20.98
N SER A 17 -16.89 -23.49 22.08
CA SER A 17 -16.44 -23.90 23.41
C SER A 17 -16.23 -25.41 23.60
N SER A 18 -16.49 -26.22 22.56
CA SER A 18 -16.30 -27.68 22.56
C SER A 18 -14.90 -28.12 22.12
N PHE A 19 -14.05 -27.19 21.65
CA PHE A 19 -12.67 -27.49 21.31
C PHE A 19 -11.76 -27.35 22.54
N SER A 20 -10.95 -28.37 22.82
CA SER A 20 -9.90 -28.29 23.84
C SER A 20 -8.84 -27.26 23.43
N PRO A 21 -8.24 -26.51 24.36
CA PRO A 21 -7.17 -25.56 24.06
C PRO A 21 -6.01 -26.22 23.29
N SER A 22 -5.32 -25.44 22.46
CA SER A 22 -4.13 -25.89 21.72
C SER A 22 -3.17 -26.68 22.60
N ALA A 23 -2.76 -27.88 22.16
CA ALA A 23 -1.96 -28.79 22.97
C ALA A 23 -0.53 -28.27 23.26
N THR A 24 0.04 -27.46 22.37
CA THR A 24 1.41 -26.92 22.50
C THR A 24 1.56 -25.54 21.83
N PRO A 25 0.86 -24.50 22.29
CA PRO A 25 1.01 -23.16 21.73
C PRO A 25 2.46 -22.68 21.90
N SER A 26 3.05 -22.13 20.83
CA SER A 26 4.38 -21.48 20.82
C SER A 26 5.60 -22.36 21.08
N GLN A 27 5.51 -23.71 21.03
CA GLN A 27 6.66 -24.60 21.28
C GLN A 27 7.88 -24.30 20.38
N LYS A 28 7.69 -24.19 19.05
CA LYS A 28 8.78 -23.88 18.11
C LYS A 28 9.42 -22.50 18.37
N TYR A 29 8.61 -21.52 18.78
CA TYR A 29 9.12 -20.19 19.11
C TYR A 29 9.96 -20.20 20.39
N ASN A 30 9.53 -20.94 21.41
CA ASN A 30 10.25 -21.06 22.69
C ASN A 30 11.53 -21.88 22.56
N SER A 31 11.55 -22.88 21.68
CA SER A 31 12.70 -23.75 21.44
C SER A 31 13.69 -23.23 20.40
N ARG A 32 13.54 -21.99 19.92
CA ARG A 32 14.47 -21.41 18.94
C ARG A 32 15.84 -21.16 19.57
N SER A 33 16.91 -21.40 18.82
CA SER A 33 18.29 -21.23 19.29
C SER A 33 18.89 -19.86 18.98
N ASN A 34 18.32 -19.13 18.02
CA ASN A 34 18.81 -17.83 17.55
C ASN A 34 18.38 -16.63 18.42
N ARG A 35 18.24 -16.84 19.74
CA ARG A 35 17.85 -15.76 20.65
C ARG A 35 19.00 -14.77 20.79
N GLY A 36 18.77 -13.52 20.38
CA GLY A 36 19.74 -12.42 20.50
C GLY A 36 20.75 -12.33 19.34
N GLU A 37 20.58 -13.13 18.29
CA GLU A 37 21.42 -13.05 17.09
C GLU A 37 21.20 -11.71 16.35
N VAL A 38 22.29 -11.00 16.06
CA VAL A 38 22.27 -9.77 15.25
C VAL A 38 22.36 -10.17 13.78
N VAL A 39 21.24 -10.07 13.06
CA VAL A 39 21.16 -10.46 11.64
C VAL A 39 21.54 -9.34 10.67
N THR A 40 21.53 -8.08 11.12
CA THR A 40 21.87 -6.89 10.33
C THR A 40 22.44 -5.80 11.23
N SER A 41 23.36 -4.99 10.70
CA SER A 41 23.84 -3.77 11.34
C SER A 41 23.90 -2.62 10.33
N PHE A 42 23.80 -1.38 10.81
CA PHE A 42 23.90 -0.18 9.99
C PHE A 42 24.70 0.89 10.75
N GLY A 43 25.56 1.63 10.03
CA GLY A 43 26.48 2.59 10.64
C GLY A 43 27.60 1.90 11.43
N SER A 44 28.04 2.55 12.51
CA SER A 44 29.06 1.96 13.40
C SER A 44 28.43 0.95 14.33
N ALA A 45 28.90 -0.30 14.31
CA ALA A 45 28.40 -1.36 15.18
C ALA A 45 28.71 -1.06 16.66
N GLN A 46 27.68 -0.98 17.51
CA GLN A 46 27.79 -0.59 18.93
C GLN A 46 27.88 -1.80 19.89
N GLY A 47 28.20 -2.99 19.36
CA GLY A 47 28.18 -4.24 20.15
C GLY A 47 26.76 -4.68 20.53
N VAL A 48 26.66 -5.53 21.56
CA VAL A 48 25.39 -6.14 22.03
C VAL A 48 24.79 -5.47 23.27
N SER A 49 25.54 -4.58 23.93
CA SER A 49 25.07 -3.87 25.13
C SER A 49 24.30 -2.59 24.75
N TRP A 50 23.08 -2.76 24.24
CA TRP A 50 22.18 -1.64 23.93
C TRP A 50 21.49 -1.14 25.19
N SER A 51 21.87 0.05 25.66
CA SER A 51 21.26 0.67 26.85
C SER A 51 21.04 2.17 26.64
N GLY A 52 19.81 2.63 26.85
CA GLY A 52 19.47 4.05 26.95
C GLY A 52 19.41 4.54 28.40
N ARG A 53 19.06 5.82 28.61
CA ARG A 53 18.86 6.41 29.95
C ARG A 53 17.47 6.13 30.56
N GLY A 54 16.68 5.22 29.98
CA GLY A 54 15.27 5.05 30.36
C GLY A 54 14.50 6.36 30.19
N GLY A 55 13.67 6.73 31.16
CA GLY A 55 12.94 8.00 31.19
C GLY A 55 13.75 9.19 31.73
N ALA A 56 15.05 9.02 32.00
CA ALA A 56 15.86 10.09 32.59
C ALA A 56 16.33 11.11 31.54
N GLY A 57 16.11 12.39 31.84
CA GLY A 57 16.45 13.53 30.99
C GLY A 57 15.24 14.12 30.27
N ASN A 58 15.48 15.07 29.38
CA ASN A 58 14.42 15.68 28.58
C ASN A 58 14.06 14.76 27.40
N ILE A 59 12.82 14.29 27.37
CA ILE A 59 12.24 13.51 26.27
C ILE A 59 11.18 14.37 25.59
N SER A 60 11.42 14.78 24.34
CA SER A 60 10.47 15.54 23.53
C SER A 60 9.81 14.64 22.49
N LEU A 61 8.55 14.30 22.71
CA LEU A 61 7.72 13.55 21.76
C LEU A 61 6.78 14.53 21.07
N LYS A 62 6.89 14.65 19.76
CA LYS A 62 6.02 15.48 18.92
C LYS A 62 5.52 14.64 17.75
N VAL A 63 4.21 14.63 17.56
CA VAL A 63 3.61 14.09 16.34
C VAL A 63 3.85 15.11 15.22
N LEU A 64 4.42 14.69 14.10
CA LEU A 64 4.69 15.53 12.93
C LEU A 64 3.77 15.09 11.78
N GLY A 65 3.37 16.04 10.92
CA GLY A 65 2.48 15.80 9.78
C GLY A 65 1.10 16.45 9.93
N CYS A 66 0.17 16.11 9.04
CA CYS A 66 -1.19 16.67 9.04
C CYS A 66 -1.99 16.23 10.28
N PRO A 67 -2.82 17.12 10.86
CA PRO A 67 -3.40 16.93 12.19
C PRO A 67 -4.55 15.89 12.29
N GLU A 68 -5.02 15.32 11.19
CA GLU A 68 -6.07 14.30 11.21
C GLU A 68 -5.48 12.88 11.21
N VAL A 69 -4.79 12.53 12.29
CA VAL A 69 -4.64 11.12 12.63
C VAL A 69 -6.06 10.56 12.85
N LEU A 70 -6.33 9.30 12.48
CA LEU A 70 -7.62 8.60 12.72
C LEU A 70 -7.90 8.37 14.22
N THR A 71 -7.71 9.39 15.06
CA THR A 71 -7.97 9.38 16.51
C THR A 71 -9.44 9.61 16.83
N GLY A 72 -10.22 10.10 15.87
CA GLY A 72 -11.67 10.27 15.97
C GLY A 72 -12.45 9.11 15.33
N SER A 73 -13.73 8.99 15.71
CA SER A 73 -14.66 8.09 15.01
C SER A 73 -14.93 8.61 13.59
N TYR A 74 -14.59 7.83 12.57
CA TYR A 74 -14.81 8.15 11.17
C TYR A 74 -15.74 7.12 10.53
N LYS A 75 -16.68 7.58 9.68
CA LYS A 75 -17.60 6.69 8.94
C LYS A 75 -16.90 6.15 7.69
N SER A 76 -16.20 5.02 7.84
CA SER A 76 -15.37 4.42 6.79
C SER A 76 -16.10 3.46 5.84
N MET A 77 -17.35 3.08 6.10
CA MET A 77 -17.98 1.93 5.41
C MET A 77 -18.61 2.26 4.04
N PHE A 78 -18.69 3.53 3.64
CA PHE A 78 -19.24 3.93 2.34
C PHE A 78 -18.42 5.05 1.73
N GLN A 79 -17.87 4.80 0.54
CA GLN A 79 -17.15 5.78 -0.26
C GLN A 79 -17.91 5.98 -1.58
N LYS A 80 -18.02 7.21 -2.04
CA LYS A 80 -18.63 7.50 -3.35
C LYS A 80 -17.54 7.47 -4.41
N LEU A 81 -17.80 6.83 -5.55
CA LEU A 81 -16.86 6.79 -6.66
C LEU A 81 -16.38 8.18 -7.14
N PRO A 82 -17.22 9.24 -7.16
CA PRO A 82 -16.76 10.59 -7.46
C PRO A 82 -15.70 11.11 -6.47
N ASP A 83 -15.82 10.80 -5.18
CA ASP A 83 -14.88 11.25 -4.16
C ASP A 83 -13.53 10.54 -4.35
N ILE A 84 -13.55 9.24 -4.68
CA ILE A 84 -12.34 8.46 -5.00
C ILE A 84 -11.66 9.04 -6.25
N ARG A 85 -12.44 9.32 -7.29
CA ARG A 85 -11.94 9.95 -8.52
C ARG A 85 -11.29 11.30 -8.22
N GLU A 86 -11.89 12.11 -7.35
CA GLU A 86 -11.34 13.40 -6.97
C GLU A 86 -9.97 13.25 -6.30
N VAL A 87 -9.86 12.36 -5.31
CA VAL A 87 -8.58 12.13 -4.61
C VAL A 87 -7.49 11.63 -5.56
N LEU A 88 -7.83 10.72 -6.48
CA LEU A 88 -6.89 10.23 -7.49
C LEU A 88 -6.45 11.33 -8.46
N THR A 89 -7.38 12.22 -8.83
CA THR A 89 -7.12 13.38 -9.69
C THR A 89 -6.18 14.36 -8.98
N CYS A 90 -6.53 14.79 -7.75
CA CYS A 90 -5.71 15.69 -6.94
C CYS A 90 -4.30 15.14 -6.74
N LYS A 91 -4.16 13.83 -6.49
CA LYS A 91 -2.85 13.19 -6.35
C LYS A 91 -1.94 13.41 -7.58
N ILE A 92 -2.51 13.31 -8.79
CA ILE A 92 -1.74 13.49 -10.04
C ILE A 92 -1.43 14.97 -10.24
N GLU A 93 -2.43 15.84 -10.05
CA GLU A 93 -2.33 17.29 -10.32
C GLU A 93 -1.42 18.01 -9.32
N GLU A 94 -1.50 17.68 -8.02
CA GLU A 94 -0.67 18.29 -6.97
C GLU A 94 0.81 17.98 -7.17
N LEU A 95 1.15 16.69 -7.33
CA LEU A 95 2.53 16.29 -7.58
C LEU A 95 3.00 16.74 -8.97
N GLY A 96 2.12 16.68 -9.98
CA GLY A 96 2.42 17.19 -11.32
C GLY A 96 2.77 18.66 -11.32
N SER A 97 2.08 19.48 -10.52
CA SER A 97 2.37 20.90 -10.32
C SER A 97 3.76 21.12 -9.71
N GLU A 98 4.11 20.41 -8.64
CA GLU A 98 5.44 20.49 -8.03
C GLU A 98 6.56 20.04 -9.00
N LEU A 99 6.33 18.97 -9.76
CA LEU A 99 7.27 18.47 -10.76
C LEU A 99 7.43 19.45 -11.92
N LYS A 100 6.34 20.08 -12.37
CA LYS A 100 6.35 21.10 -13.42
C LYS A 100 7.24 22.27 -13.04
N GLU A 101 7.08 22.79 -11.82
CA GLU A 101 7.89 23.88 -11.30
C GLU A 101 9.36 23.46 -11.10
N HIS A 102 9.60 22.29 -10.51
CA HIS A 102 10.95 21.79 -10.23
C HIS A 102 11.78 21.58 -11.51
N TYR A 103 11.18 20.95 -12.53
CA TYR A 103 11.84 20.68 -13.81
C TYR A 103 11.67 21.81 -14.83
N LYS A 104 10.97 22.89 -14.48
CA LYS A 104 10.69 24.05 -15.34
C LYS A 104 10.03 23.64 -16.66
N ILE A 105 9.06 22.72 -16.58
CA ILE A 105 8.25 22.29 -17.71
C ILE A 105 7.27 23.41 -18.05
N GLU A 106 7.24 23.85 -19.30
CA GLU A 106 6.37 24.96 -19.74
C GLU A 106 4.89 24.56 -19.68
N ALA A 107 4.55 23.41 -20.28
CA ALA A 107 3.19 22.88 -20.32
C ALA A 107 3.19 21.35 -20.49
N PHE A 108 2.14 20.71 -19.98
CA PHE A 108 1.83 19.32 -20.30
C PHE A 108 0.92 19.27 -21.53
N THR A 109 1.16 18.29 -22.40
CA THR A 109 0.33 18.03 -23.59
C THR A 109 -0.79 17.04 -23.23
N PRO A 110 -2.03 17.24 -23.72
CA PRO A 110 -3.09 16.25 -23.55
C PRO A 110 -2.70 14.89 -24.14
N LEU A 111 -2.94 13.79 -23.42
CA LEU A 111 -2.51 12.45 -23.86
C LEU A 111 -3.02 12.05 -25.25
N LEU A 112 -4.23 12.50 -25.63
CA LEU A 112 -4.86 12.15 -26.90
C LEU A 112 -4.57 13.16 -28.03
N ALA A 113 -3.77 14.20 -27.79
CA ALA A 113 -3.38 15.16 -28.81
C ALA A 113 -2.09 14.68 -29.51
N PRO A 114 -2.15 14.23 -30.78
CA PRO A 114 -0.96 13.79 -31.49
C PRO A 114 -0.05 14.98 -31.81
N ALA A 115 1.26 14.77 -31.70
CA ALA A 115 2.28 15.73 -32.08
C ALA A 115 3.44 15.03 -32.81
N GLN A 116 4.17 15.77 -33.65
CA GLN A 116 5.37 15.26 -34.31
C GLN A 116 6.63 15.56 -33.48
N GLU A 117 6.66 16.71 -32.81
CA GLU A 117 7.67 17.05 -31.82
C GLU A 117 7.54 16.22 -30.53
N PRO A 118 8.64 16.07 -29.75
CA PRO A 118 8.56 15.49 -28.42
C PRO A 118 7.60 16.26 -27.51
N VAL A 119 6.77 15.53 -26.78
CA VAL A 119 5.79 16.09 -25.84
C VAL A 119 6.12 15.67 -24.41
N THR A 120 5.67 16.46 -23.45
CA THR A 120 5.76 16.14 -22.02
C THR A 120 4.36 15.85 -21.51
N LEU A 121 4.18 14.67 -20.90
CA LEU A 121 2.88 14.17 -20.47
C LEU A 121 2.84 14.05 -18.95
N LEU A 122 1.67 14.27 -18.37
CA LEU A 122 1.38 14.04 -16.95
C LEU A 122 0.35 12.92 -16.84
N GLY A 123 0.53 12.02 -15.87
CA GLY A 123 -0.44 10.98 -15.61
C GLY A 123 0.03 10.05 -14.50
N GLN A 124 -0.70 8.95 -14.33
CA GLN A 124 -0.40 7.87 -13.41
C GLN A 124 -0.17 6.57 -14.17
N ILE A 125 0.85 5.82 -13.77
CA ILE A 125 1.15 4.50 -14.31
C ILE A 125 0.05 3.51 -13.92
N GLY A 126 -0.51 2.83 -14.92
CA GLY A 126 -1.46 1.76 -14.77
C GLY A 126 -1.02 0.46 -15.45
N CYS A 127 -1.87 -0.56 -15.33
CA CYS A 127 -1.75 -1.83 -16.05
C CYS A 127 -3.01 -2.01 -16.90
N ASP A 128 -2.85 -2.40 -18.17
CA ASP A 128 -3.98 -2.68 -19.08
C ASP A 128 -4.78 -3.96 -18.74
N SER A 129 -4.36 -4.67 -17.69
CA SER A 129 -4.96 -5.91 -17.23
C SER A 129 -4.93 -6.01 -15.70
N ASN A 130 -5.72 -6.94 -15.16
CA ASN A 130 -5.75 -7.25 -13.72
C ASN A 130 -4.53 -8.08 -13.25
N GLY A 131 -3.56 -8.33 -14.15
CA GLY A 131 -2.36 -9.11 -13.85
C GLY A 131 -1.25 -8.28 -13.23
N LYS A 132 -0.05 -8.88 -13.16
CA LYS A 132 1.16 -8.17 -12.76
C LYS A 132 1.62 -7.24 -13.87
N LEU A 133 1.92 -5.98 -13.52
CA LEU A 133 2.52 -5.01 -14.43
C LEU A 133 3.81 -5.57 -15.04
N ASN A 134 3.94 -5.42 -16.36
CA ASN A 134 5.13 -5.77 -17.12
C ASN A 134 5.40 -4.70 -18.19
N ASN A 135 6.53 -4.80 -18.90
CA ASN A 135 7.00 -3.78 -19.84
C ASN A 135 6.12 -3.59 -21.09
N LYS A 136 5.17 -4.49 -21.35
CA LYS A 136 4.24 -4.38 -22.50
C LYS A 136 2.83 -3.98 -22.10
N SER A 137 2.53 -3.98 -20.80
CA SER A 137 1.20 -3.71 -20.25
C SER A 137 1.12 -2.35 -19.56
N VAL A 138 2.15 -1.50 -19.73
CA VAL A 138 2.22 -0.17 -19.11
C VAL A 138 1.28 0.77 -19.86
N ILE A 139 0.39 1.40 -19.10
CA ILE A 139 -0.44 2.49 -19.59
C ILE A 139 -0.17 3.75 -18.75
N LEU A 140 -0.38 4.91 -19.35
CA LEU A 140 -0.41 6.19 -18.66
C LEU A 140 -1.84 6.69 -18.65
N GLU A 141 -2.42 6.83 -17.46
CA GLU A 141 -3.72 7.45 -17.22
C GLU A 141 -3.53 8.93 -16.91
N GLY A 142 -4.03 9.81 -17.76
CA GLY A 142 -3.87 11.24 -17.62
C GLY A 142 -4.70 11.81 -16.48
N ASP A 143 -4.30 12.98 -16.01
CA ASP A 143 -5.09 13.76 -15.08
C ASP A 143 -6.40 14.28 -15.72
N ARG A 144 -7.26 14.91 -14.90
CA ARG A 144 -8.54 15.42 -15.38
C ARG A 144 -8.38 16.76 -16.08
N GLU A 145 -7.57 17.66 -15.53
CA GLU A 145 -7.39 19.02 -16.03
C GLU A 145 -6.87 19.05 -17.48
N HIS A 146 -5.84 18.28 -17.80
CA HIS A 146 -5.17 18.33 -19.10
C HIS A 146 -5.69 17.26 -20.07
N SER A 147 -6.02 16.07 -19.55
CA SER A 147 -6.27 14.88 -20.38
C SER A 147 -7.65 14.25 -20.18
N SER A 148 -8.50 14.84 -19.34
CA SER A 148 -9.86 14.33 -19.04
C SER A 148 -9.90 12.86 -18.58
N GLY A 149 -8.83 12.34 -17.98
CA GLY A 149 -8.74 10.93 -17.56
C GLY A 149 -8.52 9.93 -18.70
N ALA A 150 -8.03 10.38 -19.86
CA ALA A 150 -7.70 9.48 -20.97
C ALA A 150 -6.56 8.52 -20.61
N GLN A 151 -6.48 7.38 -21.30
CA GLN A 151 -5.43 6.39 -21.11
C GLN A 151 -4.74 6.10 -22.43
N ILE A 152 -3.41 6.01 -22.41
CA ILE A 152 -2.59 5.59 -23.56
C ILE A 152 -1.60 4.49 -23.16
N PRO A 153 -1.36 3.48 -24.02
CA PRO A 153 -0.24 2.57 -23.84
C PRO A 153 1.10 3.31 -23.92
N VAL A 154 2.08 2.88 -23.13
CA VAL A 154 3.44 3.45 -23.13
C VAL A 154 4.41 2.40 -23.66
N ASP A 155 5.12 2.74 -24.74
CA ASP A 155 6.24 1.92 -25.23
C ASP A 155 7.52 2.30 -24.48
N LEU A 156 8.15 1.30 -23.87
CA LEU A 156 9.37 1.45 -23.08
C LEU A 156 10.63 0.95 -23.82
N SER A 157 10.49 0.50 -25.07
CA SER A 157 11.59 -0.09 -25.85
C SER A 157 12.80 0.84 -26.00
N GLU A 158 12.56 2.14 -26.11
CA GLU A 158 13.61 3.16 -26.29
C GLU A 158 14.07 3.80 -24.96
N LEU A 159 13.50 3.42 -23.82
CA LEU A 159 13.83 4.01 -22.52
C LEU A 159 14.95 3.20 -21.84
N LYS A 160 16.11 3.84 -21.63
CA LYS A 160 17.33 3.17 -21.14
C LYS A 160 17.22 2.68 -19.70
N GLU A 161 16.63 3.49 -18.83
CA GLU A 161 16.51 3.21 -17.41
C GLU A 161 15.15 3.68 -16.93
N TYR A 162 14.44 2.81 -16.20
CA TYR A 162 13.15 3.14 -15.62
C TYR A 162 12.86 2.26 -14.40
N SER A 163 12.06 2.79 -13.48
CA SER A 163 11.48 2.04 -12.37
C SER A 163 10.03 2.47 -12.25
N LEU A 164 9.12 1.56 -12.61
CA LEU A 164 7.70 1.84 -12.71
C LEU A 164 6.89 0.92 -11.77
N PHE A 165 5.86 1.48 -11.14
CA PHE A 165 4.88 0.71 -10.37
C PHE A 165 3.46 1.26 -10.55
N PRO A 166 2.41 0.42 -10.46
CA PRO A 166 1.03 0.89 -10.57
C PRO A 166 0.69 1.95 -9.52
N GLY A 167 0.10 3.06 -9.95
CA GLY A 167 -0.22 4.19 -9.10
C GLY A 167 0.91 5.24 -8.97
N GLN A 168 2.06 5.04 -9.61
CA GLN A 168 3.10 6.07 -9.68
C GLN A 168 2.64 7.26 -10.52
N VAL A 169 2.80 8.48 -10.03
CA VAL A 169 2.64 9.73 -10.79
C VAL A 169 3.95 10.09 -11.45
#